data_AF-A0A6B3EQ41-F1
#
_entry.id   AF-A0A6B3EQ41-F1
#
_cell.length_a   1.000
_cell.length_b   1.000
_cell.length_c   1.000
_cell.angle_alpha   90.00
_cell.angle_beta   90.00
_cell.angle_gamma   90.00
#
_symmetry.space_group_name_H-M   'P 1'
#
loop_
_entity.id
_entity.type
_entity.pdbx_description
1 polymer ?
#
loop_
_entity_poly.entity_id
_entity_poly.type
_entity_poly.pdbx_seq_one_letter_code
_entity_poly.pdbx_strand_id
1 'polypeptide(L)'
;TEEDEELLGILAQHAAIALTNARLYERSRELTIAEERSRLAHELHDAVSQKLFSLRLTAQAATALVDRDPARAKEELHQVAA
;
A
#
# COMPACT_ATOMS: atom_id res chain seq x y z
N THR A 1 -54.08 -14.62 4.02
CA THR A 1 -55.17 -13.63 3.83
C THR A 1 -54.59 -12.40 3.16
N GLU A 2 -55.39 -11.41 2.75
CA GLU A 2 -54.84 -10.15 2.21
C GLU A 2 -53.86 -9.47 3.19
N GLU A 3 -54.14 -9.57 4.49
CA GLU A 3 -53.28 -9.04 5.56
C GLU A 3 -51.91 -9.74 5.63
N ASP A 4 -51.88 -11.07 5.41
CA ASP A 4 -50.61 -11.81 5.33
C ASP A 4 -49.80 -11.40 4.08
N GLU A 5 -50.46 -11.14 2.96
CA GLU A 5 -49.79 -10.71 1.71
C GLU A 5 -49.17 -9.31 1.86
N GLU A 6 -49.87 -8.39 2.53
CA GLU A 6 -49.35 -7.05 2.85
C GLU A 6 -48.12 -7.13 3.77
N LEU A 7 -48.21 -7.93 4.84
CA LEU A 7 -47.11 -8.18 5.77
C LEU A 7 -45.88 -8.77 5.05
N LEU A 8 -46.09 -9.77 4.18
CA LEU A 8 -45.02 -10.36 3.38
C LEU A 8 -44.41 -9.35 2.41
N GLY A 9 -45.20 -8.45 1.84
CA GLY A 9 -44.72 -7.37 0.99
C GLY A 9 -43.77 -6.42 1.72
N ILE A 10 -44.13 -6.00 2.94
CA ILE A 10 -43.30 -5.12 3.78
C ILE A 10 -41.99 -5.82 4.18
N LEU A 11 -42.05 -7.10 4.55
CA LEU A 11 -40.88 -7.90 4.88
C LEU A 11 -39.95 -8.06 3.67
N ALA A 12 -40.50 -8.33 2.49
CA ALA A 12 -39.74 -8.43 1.26
C ALA A 12 -39.03 -7.11 0.92
N GLN A 13 -39.69 -5.96 1.10
CA GLN A 13 -39.07 -4.66 0.92
C GLN A 13 -37.91 -4.42 1.90
N HIS A 14 -38.10 -4.73 3.19
CA HIS A 14 -37.03 -4.64 4.18
C HIS A 14 -35.85 -5.56 3.85
N ALA A 15 -36.12 -6.79 3.43
CA ALA A 15 -35.09 -7.75 3.03
C ALA A 15 -34.32 -7.25 1.80
N ALA A 16 -35.01 -6.66 0.82
CA ALA A 16 -34.38 -6.07 -0.37
C ALA A 16 -33.45 -4.91 -0.03
N ILE A 17 -33.86 -4.03 0.89
CA ILE A 17 -33.02 -2.92 1.38
C ILE A 17 -31.79 -3.48 2.14
N ALA A 18 -32.01 -4.43 3.06
CA ALA A 18 -30.93 -5.03 3.83
C ALA A 18 -29.89 -5.72 2.94
N LEU A 19 -30.34 -6.47 1.92
CA LEU A 19 -29.46 -7.12 0.95
C LEU A 19 -28.68 -6.10 0.10
N THR A 20 -29.33 -5.01 -0.31
CA THR A 20 -28.69 -3.92 -1.06
C THR A 20 -27.60 -3.26 -0.21
N ASN A 21 -27.90 -2.96 1.06
CA ASN A 21 -26.93 -2.40 1.99
C ASN A 21 -25.76 -3.34 2.23
N ALA A 22 -25.99 -4.64 2.42
CA ALA A 22 -24.93 -5.62 2.60
C ALA A 22 -23.97 -5.64 1.39
N ARG A 23 -24.51 -5.61 0.16
CA ARG A 23 -23.71 -5.56 -1.07
C ARG A 23 -22.91 -4.25 -1.18
N LEU A 24 -23.50 -3.12 -0.81
CA LEU A 24 -22.80 -1.82 -0.80
C LEU A 24 -21.65 -1.81 0.22
N TYR A 25 -21.87 -2.37 1.41
CA TYR A 25 -20.84 -2.49 2.43
C TYR A 25 -19.69 -3.39 1.99
N GLU A 26 -19.99 -4.54 1.40
CA GLU A 26 -18.99 -5.45 0.86
C GLU A 26 -18.15 -4.75 -0.23
N ARG A 27 -18.82 -4.06 -1.16
CA ARG A 27 -18.14 -3.34 -2.23
C ARG A 27 -17.26 -2.19 -1.71
N SER A 28 -17.76 -1.44 -0.73
CA SER A 28 -17.00 -0.39 -0.07
C SER A 28 -15.75 -0.95 0.60
N ARG A 29 -15.88 -2.07 1.33
CA ARG A 29 -14.75 -2.75 1.98
C ARG A 29 -13.71 -3.23 0.98
N GLU A 30 -14.12 -3.81 -0.15
CA GLU A 30 -13.20 -4.22 -1.22
C GLU A 30 -12.43 -3.02 -1.78
N LEU A 31 -13.12 -1.90 -2.01
CA LEU A 31 -12.48 -0.68 -2.51
C LEU A 31 -11.45 -0.15 -1.51
N THR A 32 -11.81 -0.05 -0.23
CA THR A 32 -10.86 0.38 0.83
C THR A 32 -9.64 -0.53 0.90
N ILE A 33 -9.82 -1.85 0.79
CA ILE A 33 -8.69 -2.80 0.78
C ILE A 33 -7.80 -2.58 -0.46
N ALA A 34 -8.39 -2.34 -1.62
CA ALA A 34 -7.63 -2.09 -2.85
C ALA A 34 -6.85 -0.77 -2.78
N GLU A 35 -7.46 0.28 -2.22
CA GLU A 35 -6.82 1.58 -1.99
C GLU A 35 -5.63 1.44 -1.05
N GLU A 36 -5.78 0.75 0.08
CA GLU A 36 -4.68 0.56 1.03
C GLU A 36 -3.53 -0.26 0.41
N ARG A 37 -3.85 -1.30 -0.37
CA ARG A 37 -2.82 -2.06 -1.12
C ARG A 37 -2.06 -1.18 -2.09
N SER A 38 -2.75 -0.30 -2.82
CA SER A 38 -2.11 0.63 -3.75
C SER A 38 -1.22 1.64 -3.01
N ARG A 39 -1.70 2.18 -1.89
CA ARG A 39 -0.94 3.08 -1.01
C ARG A 39 0.34 2.41 -0.50
N LEU A 40 0.23 1.21 0.07
CA LEU A 40 1.37 0.43 0.56
C LEU A 40 2.38 0.12 -0.55
N ALA A 41 1.91 -0.21 -1.76
CA ALA A 41 2.80 -0.46 -2.89
C ALA A 41 3.62 0.79 -3.26
N HIS A 42 3.00 1.97 -3.26
CA HIS A 42 3.70 3.24 -3.49
C HIS A 42 4.70 3.55 -2.37
N GLU A 43 4.31 3.39 -1.10
CA GLU A 43 5.23 3.62 0.03
C GLU A 43 6.44 2.69 -0.02
N LEU A 44 6.24 1.41 -0.35
CA LEU A 44 7.32 0.44 -0.54
C LEU A 44 8.22 0.84 -1.71
N HIS A 45 7.63 1.24 -2.85
CA HIS A 45 8.38 1.69 -4.01
C HIS A 45 9.23 2.94 -3.69
N ASP A 46 8.69 3.90 -2.97
CA ASP A 46 9.38 5.12 -2.58
C ASP A 46 10.52 4.82 -1.60
N ALA A 47 10.28 3.96 -0.61
CA ALA A 47 11.31 3.52 0.33
C ALA A 47 12.47 2.79 -0.37
N VAL A 48 12.18 1.91 -1.33
CA VAL A 48 13.22 1.24 -2.13
C VAL A 48 13.97 2.25 -2.99
N SER A 49 13.26 3.17 -3.65
CA SER A 49 13.88 4.22 -4.48
C SER A 49 14.81 5.12 -3.68
N GLN A 50 14.41 5.53 -2.48
CA GLN A 50 15.23 6.32 -1.56
C GLN A 50 16.48 5.55 -1.13
N LYS A 51 16.35 4.27 -0.75
CA LYS A 51 17.52 3.45 -0.38
C LYS A 51 18.49 3.30 -1.55
N LEU A 52 17.99 3.00 -2.76
CA LEU A 52 18.82 2.89 -3.96
C LEU A 52 19.51 4.22 -4.30
N PHE A 53 18.83 5.35 -4.12
CA PHE A 53 19.42 6.68 -4.31
C PHE A 53 20.57 6.93 -3.32
N SER A 54 20.38 6.64 -2.03
CA SER A 54 21.42 6.77 -1.01
C SER A 54 22.62 5.86 -1.31
N LEU A 55 22.38 4.58 -1.65
CA LEU A 55 23.45 3.65 -2.03
C LEU A 55 24.25 4.16 -3.22
N ARG A 56 23.57 4.72 -4.24
CA ARG A 56 24.24 5.33 -5.40
C ARG A 56 25.11 6.52 -4.99
N LEU A 57 24.62 7.39 -4.11
CA LEU A 57 25.36 8.56 -3.65
C LEU A 57 26.62 8.14 -2.86
N THR A 58 26.49 7.18 -1.95
CA THR A 58 27.62 6.64 -1.19
C THR A 58 28.65 5.97 -2.11
N ALA A 59 28.20 5.18 -3.09
CA ALA A 59 29.10 4.58 -4.08
C ALA A 59 29.85 5.62 -4.94
N GLN A 60 29.17 6.71 -5.31
CA GLN A 60 29.80 7.83 -6.02
C GLN A 60 30.85 8.54 -5.16
N ALA A 61 30.56 8.75 -3.86
CA ALA A 61 31.52 9.33 -2.92
C ALA A 61 32.76 8.44 -2.75
N ALA A 62 32.57 7.13 -2.58
CA ALA A 62 33.67 6.16 -2.50
C ALA A 62 34.54 6.19 -3.77
N THR A 63 33.90 6.23 -4.94
CA THR A 63 34.59 6.31 -6.24
C THR A 63 35.44 7.58 -6.35
N ALA A 64 34.92 8.72 -5.90
CA ALA A 64 35.66 9.98 -5.91
C ALA A 64 36.86 10.01 -4.94
N LEU A 65 36.83 9.18 -3.90
CA LEU A 65 37.87 9.10 -2.88
C LEU A 65 38.94 8.03 -3.16
N VAL A 66 38.68 7.06 -4.04
CA VAL A 66 39.50 5.84 -4.17
C VAL A 66 40.99 6.11 -4.42
N ASP A 67 41.33 7.13 -5.19
CA ASP A 67 42.73 7.47 -5.52
C ASP A 67 43.36 8.47 -4.53
N ARG A 68 42.54 9.26 -3.82
CA ARG A 68 43.00 10.36 -2.95
C ARG A 68 43.04 9.98 -1.47
N ASP A 69 42.07 9.21 -1.03
CA ASP A 69 41.92 8.74 0.35
C ASP A 69 41.25 7.35 0.35
N PRO A 70 42.05 6.29 0.10
CA PRO A 70 41.54 4.91 0.03
C PRO A 70 40.92 4.43 1.35
N ALA A 71 41.38 4.95 2.49
CA ALA A 71 40.86 4.58 3.81
C ALA A 71 39.42 5.08 3.97
N ARG A 72 39.16 6.34 3.64
CA ARG A 72 37.79 6.89 3.63
C ARG A 72 36.91 6.25 2.56
N ALA A 73 37.45 5.97 1.37
CA ALA A 73 36.71 5.25 0.34
C ALA A 73 36.21 3.87 0.83
N LYS A 74 37.03 3.16 1.61
CA LYS A 74 36.65 1.88 2.23
C LYS A 74 35.55 2.03 3.28
N GLU A 75 35.58 3.11 4.06
CA GLU A 75 34.53 3.43 5.04
C GLU A 75 33.18 3.69 4.37
N GLU A 76 33.15 4.48 3.30
CA GLU A 76 31.93 4.71 2.49
C GLU A 76 31.39 3.38 1.92
N LEU A 77 32.26 2.50 1.41
CA LEU A 77 31.84 1.19 0.91
C LEU A 77 31.28 0.27 2.00
N HIS A 78 31.79 0.35 3.24
CA HIS A 78 31.22 -0.39 4.36
C HIS A 78 29.79 0.06 4.68
N GLN A 79 29.45 1.33 4.48
CA GLN A 79 28.08 1.84 4.67
C GLN A 79 27.10 1.32 3.61
N VAL A 80 27.59 0.93 2.43
CA VAL A 80 26.78 0.32 1.35
C VAL A 80 26.52 -1.17 1.61
N ALA A 81 27.43 -1.85 2.32
CA ALA A 81 27.39 -3.31 2.54
C ALA A 81 26.63 -3.75 3.80
N ALA A 82 26.23 -2.80 4.66
CA ALA A 82 25.44 -3.02 5.88
C ALA A 82 23.93 -2.89 5.62
#